data_AF-A0A165NDM9-F1
#
_entry.id   AF-A0A165NDM9-F1
#
_cell.length_a   1.000
_cell.length_b   1.000
_cell.length_c   1.000
_cell.angle_alpha   90.00
_cell.angle_beta   90.00
_cell.angle_gamma   90.00
#
_symmetry.space_group_name_H-M   'P 1'
#
loop_
_entity.id
_entity.type
_entity.pdbx_description
1 polymer ?
#
loop_
_entity_poly.entity_id
_entity_poly.type
_entity_poly.pdbx_seq_one_letter_code
_entity_poly.pdbx_strand_id
1 'polypeptide(L)'
;MNYRLVHSIFALIVAASLIGAPITMLDWSQEADFTTEPIEESDINENSPVLQYDNLSNSAQDPVRRAIESPDGHYTIYGHEDFPDRFFYSDTINPGKGQYVIAYEGQYYRLFTMSGGGFFFVYLVYQLPFIIYGALLAGVAFMPSQGWTGTRTEALITVPGIAFHLLGPEFDFPLLAPIQFVKLGVIAVIVVLIGLLWAYMRERNGKQYMR
;
A
#
# COMPACT_ATOMS: atom_id res chain seq x y z
N MET A 1 29.89 -5.75 20.69
CA MET A 1 29.31 -5.14 19.47
C MET A 1 28.69 -3.80 19.87
N ASN A 2 29.02 -2.71 19.20
CA ASN A 2 28.56 -1.37 19.59
C ASN A 2 27.07 -1.23 19.24
N TYR A 3 26.21 -0.99 20.24
CA TYR A 3 24.75 -0.87 20.06
C TYR A 3 24.39 0.18 19.01
N ARG A 4 25.17 1.27 18.89
CA ARG A 4 24.97 2.31 17.88
C ARG A 4 25.17 1.79 16.47
N LEU A 5 26.19 0.96 16.26
CA LEU A 5 26.50 0.38 14.96
C LEU A 5 25.38 -0.57 14.50
N VAL A 6 24.81 -1.34 15.43
CA VAL A 6 23.64 -2.20 15.15
C VAL A 6 22.44 -1.35 14.74
N HIS A 7 22.12 -0.29 15.49
CA HIS A 7 21.00 0.61 15.17
C HIS A 7 21.19 1.29 13.81
N SER A 8 22.39 1.79 13.51
CA SER A 8 22.69 2.41 12.22
C SER A 8 22.53 1.42 11.06
N ILE A 9 22.97 0.17 11.22
CA ILE A 9 22.78 -0.86 10.17
C ILE A 9 21.29 -1.11 9.94
N PHE A 10 20.50 -1.31 11.00
CA PHE A 10 19.05 -1.51 10.86
C PHE A 10 18.37 -0.30 10.22
N ALA A 11 18.71 0.91 10.64
CA ALA A 11 18.19 2.14 10.05
C ALA A 11 18.54 2.25 8.57
N LEU A 12 19.74 1.86 8.15
CA LEU A 12 20.14 1.86 6.74
C LEU A 12 19.42 0.82 5.90
N ILE A 13 19.18 -0.38 6.45
CA ILE A 13 18.38 -1.42 5.76
C ILE A 13 16.96 -0.92 5.53
N VAL A 14 16.33 -0.37 6.57
CA VAL A 14 14.99 0.22 6.48
C VAL A 14 14.97 1.44 5.55
N ALA A 15 16.00 2.27 5.58
CA ALA A 15 16.11 3.39 4.66
C ALA A 15 16.21 2.92 3.21
N ALA A 16 16.98 1.87 2.95
CA ALA A 16 17.13 1.28 1.61
C ALA A 16 15.81 0.70 1.10
N SER A 17 15.04 -0.01 1.94
CA SER A 17 13.73 -0.52 1.53
C SER A 17 12.75 0.61 1.21
N LEU A 18 12.68 1.64 2.05
CA LEU A 18 11.79 2.79 1.82
C LEU A 18 12.20 3.67 0.62
N ILE A 19 13.49 3.80 0.34
CA ILE A 19 13.99 4.47 -0.89
C ILE A 19 13.70 3.61 -2.12
N GLY A 20 13.76 2.27 -1.96
CA GLY A 20 13.38 1.29 -2.97
C GLY A 20 11.88 1.16 -3.22
N ALA A 21 11.05 1.93 -2.51
CA ALA A 21 9.59 1.98 -2.65
C ALA A 21 9.10 1.95 -4.12
N PRO A 22 9.69 2.69 -5.08
CA PRO A 22 9.25 2.64 -6.47
C PRO A 22 9.34 1.26 -7.13
N ILE A 23 10.27 0.41 -6.68
CA ILE A 23 10.46 -0.95 -7.20
C ILE A 23 9.48 -1.89 -6.50
N THR A 24 9.38 -1.81 -5.17
CA THR A 24 8.49 -2.68 -4.38
C THR A 24 7.00 -2.31 -4.48
N MET A 25 6.68 -1.14 -5.04
CA MET A 25 5.32 -0.63 -5.23
C MET A 25 4.97 -0.48 -6.72
N LEU A 26 5.75 -1.09 -7.62
CA LEU A 26 5.54 -0.97 -9.06
C LEU A 26 4.19 -1.59 -9.46
N ASP A 27 3.83 -2.68 -8.79
CA ASP A 27 2.64 -3.49 -9.06
C ASP A 27 1.36 -2.81 -8.56
N TRP A 28 1.45 -1.76 -7.72
CA TRP A 28 0.30 -0.93 -7.35
C TRP A 28 -0.28 -0.17 -8.52
N SER A 29 0.50 0.00 -9.60
CA SER A 29 0.00 0.64 -10.80
C SER A 29 -0.97 -0.19 -11.61
N GLN A 30 -1.16 -1.44 -11.21
CA GLN A 30 -2.03 -2.40 -11.86
C GLN A 30 -3.04 -2.87 -10.83
N GLU A 31 -4.31 -2.60 -11.10
CA GLU A 31 -5.40 -2.87 -10.18
C GLU A 31 -6.47 -3.66 -10.95
N ALA A 32 -7.13 -4.61 -10.30
CA ALA A 32 -8.34 -5.20 -10.82
C ALA A 32 -9.44 -5.10 -9.76
N ASP A 33 -10.52 -4.47 -10.16
CA ASP A 33 -11.66 -4.22 -9.29
C ASP A 33 -12.73 -5.27 -9.55
N PHE A 34 -13.23 -5.85 -8.45
CA PHE A 34 -14.34 -6.77 -8.40
C PHE A 34 -15.47 -6.05 -7.69
N THR A 35 -16.58 -5.83 -8.40
CA THR A 35 -17.78 -5.24 -7.80
C THR A 35 -18.93 -6.21 -7.98
N THR A 36 -19.67 -6.44 -6.91
CA THR A 36 -20.75 -7.42 -6.86
C THR A 36 -22.04 -6.77 -6.40
N GLU A 37 -23.13 -7.15 -7.05
CA GLU A 37 -24.48 -6.70 -6.71
C GLU A 37 -25.40 -7.91 -6.66
N PRO A 38 -26.18 -8.13 -5.59
CA PRO A 38 -27.15 -9.21 -5.54
C PRO A 38 -28.24 -8.97 -6.59
N ILE A 39 -28.64 -10.03 -7.30
CA ILE A 39 -29.68 -9.98 -8.33
C ILE A 39 -30.67 -11.13 -8.16
N GLU A 40 -31.90 -10.93 -8.64
CA GLU A 40 -32.86 -12.03 -8.75
C GLU A 40 -32.59 -12.86 -10.01
N GLU A 41 -33.03 -14.12 -10.01
CA GLU A 41 -32.87 -15.00 -11.17
C GLU A 41 -33.55 -14.44 -12.43
N SER A 42 -34.66 -13.71 -12.28
CA SER A 42 -35.35 -13.03 -13.37
C SER A 42 -34.56 -11.88 -14.00
N ASP A 43 -33.57 -11.34 -13.29
CA ASP A 43 -32.74 -10.23 -13.77
C ASP A 43 -31.50 -10.73 -14.54
N ILE A 44 -31.34 -12.06 -14.65
CA ILE A 44 -30.27 -12.67 -15.42
C ILE A 44 -30.56 -12.50 -16.91
N ASN A 45 -29.74 -11.69 -17.58
CA ASN A 45 -29.78 -11.58 -19.02
C ASN A 45 -29.33 -12.92 -19.65
N GLU A 46 -30.09 -13.42 -20.61
CA GLU A 46 -29.83 -14.68 -21.34
C GLU A 46 -28.42 -14.79 -21.96
N ASN A 47 -27.78 -13.65 -22.25
CA ASN A 47 -26.42 -13.60 -22.78
C ASN A 47 -25.34 -13.53 -21.69
N SER A 48 -25.71 -13.44 -20.42
CA SER A 48 -24.78 -13.37 -19.30
C SER A 48 -24.30 -14.76 -18.90
N PRO A 49 -22.98 -15.02 -18.89
CA PRO A 49 -22.47 -16.30 -18.41
C PRO A 49 -22.72 -16.42 -16.91
N VAL A 50 -23.45 -17.47 -16.54
CA VAL A 50 -23.64 -17.88 -15.15
C VAL A 50 -22.50 -18.82 -14.76
N LEU A 51 -21.71 -18.43 -13.77
CA LEU A 51 -20.59 -19.18 -13.22
C LEU A 51 -20.95 -19.69 -11.82
N GLN A 52 -20.69 -20.97 -11.56
CA GLN A 52 -20.82 -21.54 -10.23
C GLN A 52 -19.55 -21.22 -9.44
N TYR A 53 -19.69 -20.62 -8.25
CA TYR A 53 -18.55 -20.25 -7.41
C TYR A 53 -17.62 -21.44 -7.12
N ASP A 54 -18.20 -22.61 -6.82
CA ASP A 54 -17.44 -23.83 -6.50
C ASP A 54 -16.62 -24.37 -7.67
N ASN A 55 -16.93 -23.95 -8.90
CA ASN A 55 -16.21 -24.34 -10.11
C ASN A 55 -15.15 -23.29 -10.54
N LEU A 56 -15.03 -22.17 -9.82
CA LEU A 56 -13.97 -21.20 -10.04
C LEU A 56 -12.62 -21.76 -9.58
N SER A 57 -11.53 -21.24 -10.16
CA SER A 57 -10.18 -21.55 -9.65
C SER A 57 -10.01 -20.98 -8.24
N ASN A 58 -9.12 -21.57 -7.43
CA ASN A 58 -8.81 -21.05 -6.10
C ASN A 58 -8.42 -19.55 -6.12
N SER A 59 -7.68 -19.13 -7.16
CA SER A 59 -7.30 -17.73 -7.36
C SER A 59 -8.49 -16.81 -7.64
N ALA A 60 -9.55 -17.30 -8.31
CA ALA A 60 -10.76 -16.53 -8.58
C ALA A 60 -11.75 -16.54 -7.41
N GLN A 61 -11.75 -17.60 -6.58
CA GLN A 61 -12.67 -17.76 -5.46
C GLN A 61 -12.46 -16.71 -4.36
N ASP A 62 -11.21 -16.40 -4.01
CA ASP A 62 -10.94 -15.43 -2.94
C ASP A 62 -11.44 -14.01 -3.26
N PRO A 63 -11.07 -13.38 -4.40
CA PRO A 63 -11.52 -12.02 -4.71
C PRO A 63 -13.03 -11.93 -4.92
N VAL A 64 -13.66 -12.94 -5.55
CA VAL A 64 -15.12 -12.98 -5.74
C VAL A 64 -15.83 -13.06 -4.39
N ARG A 65 -15.37 -13.94 -3.49
CA ARG A 65 -15.95 -14.06 -2.15
C ARG A 65 -15.77 -12.77 -1.36
N ARG A 66 -14.57 -12.19 -1.36
CA ARG A 66 -14.30 -10.93 -0.63
C ARG A 66 -15.16 -9.78 -1.16
N ALA A 67 -15.39 -9.70 -2.47
CA ALA A 67 -16.31 -8.71 -3.03
C ALA A 67 -17.75 -8.94 -2.54
N ILE A 68 -18.26 -10.19 -2.61
CA ILE A 68 -19.62 -10.54 -2.16
C ILE A 68 -19.82 -10.26 -0.66
N GLU A 69 -18.84 -10.62 0.17
CA GLU A 69 -18.88 -10.47 1.62
C GLU A 69 -18.57 -9.03 2.07
N SER A 70 -18.06 -8.17 1.18
CA SER A 70 -17.77 -6.78 1.49
C SER A 70 -19.08 -5.99 1.69
N PRO A 71 -19.18 -5.11 2.71
CA PRO A 71 -20.37 -4.29 2.93
C PRO A 71 -20.79 -3.40 1.75
N ASP A 72 -19.85 -3.03 0.89
CA ASP A 72 -20.06 -2.22 -0.32
C ASP A 72 -20.04 -3.04 -1.62
N GLY A 73 -19.92 -4.37 -1.52
CA GLY A 73 -19.85 -5.27 -2.67
C GLY A 73 -18.54 -5.19 -3.46
N HIS A 74 -17.51 -4.51 -2.95
CA HIS A 74 -16.32 -4.16 -3.72
C HIS A 74 -15.04 -4.76 -3.13
N TYR A 75 -14.13 -5.20 -4.00
CA TYR A 75 -12.79 -5.67 -3.64
C TYR A 75 -11.79 -5.40 -4.77
N THR A 76 -10.59 -4.94 -4.41
CA THR A 76 -9.51 -4.65 -5.36
C THR A 76 -8.34 -5.59 -5.12
N ILE A 77 -7.79 -6.13 -6.20
CA ILE A 77 -6.48 -6.81 -6.22
C ILE A 77 -5.44 -5.92 -6.91
N TYR A 78 -4.20 -6.02 -6.47
CA TYR A 78 -3.06 -5.26 -7.01
C TYR A 78 -2.06 -6.23 -7.64
N GLY A 79 -1.37 -5.81 -8.70
CA GLY A 79 -0.41 -6.64 -9.43
C GLY A 79 -1.07 -7.55 -10.47
N HIS A 80 -0.62 -7.45 -11.72
CA HIS A 80 -1.22 -8.18 -12.83
C HIS A 80 -1.06 -9.72 -12.71
N GLU A 81 -0.01 -10.17 -12.04
CA GLU A 81 0.28 -11.57 -11.75
C GLU A 81 -0.78 -12.24 -10.87
N ASP A 82 -1.52 -11.44 -10.08
CA ASP A 82 -2.55 -11.94 -9.18
C ASP A 82 -3.94 -11.95 -9.82
N PHE A 83 -4.07 -11.48 -11.07
CA PHE A 83 -5.36 -11.40 -11.75
C PHE A 83 -5.85 -12.79 -12.12
N PRO A 84 -7.07 -13.19 -11.70
CA PRO A 84 -7.62 -14.46 -12.14
C PRO A 84 -7.85 -14.50 -13.65
N ASP A 85 -7.19 -15.45 -14.34
CA ASP A 85 -7.27 -15.65 -15.81
C ASP A 85 -8.69 -15.90 -16.35
N ARG A 86 -9.63 -16.26 -15.48
CA ARG A 86 -11.01 -16.60 -15.84
C ARG A 86 -11.82 -15.38 -16.30
N PHE A 87 -11.46 -14.19 -15.84
CA PHE A 87 -12.22 -12.96 -16.09
C PHE A 87 -11.53 -12.06 -17.11
N PHE A 88 -12.32 -11.19 -17.71
CA PHE A 88 -11.83 -10.16 -18.62
C PHE A 88 -11.84 -8.81 -17.89
N TYR A 89 -10.68 -8.17 -17.80
CA TYR A 89 -10.50 -6.89 -17.12
C TYR A 89 -10.38 -5.80 -18.19
N SER A 90 -11.39 -4.96 -18.28
CA SER A 90 -11.43 -3.85 -19.24
C SER A 90 -12.41 -2.80 -18.78
N ASP A 91 -12.17 -1.56 -19.18
CA ASP A 91 -13.10 -0.43 -19.03
C ASP A 91 -14.43 -0.66 -19.78
N THR A 92 -14.46 -1.64 -20.69
CA THR A 92 -15.66 -2.00 -21.43
C THR A 92 -16.36 -3.18 -20.77
N ILE A 93 -17.50 -2.91 -20.14
CA ILE A 93 -18.36 -3.93 -19.53
C ILE A 93 -19.37 -4.45 -20.54
N ASN A 94 -19.34 -5.75 -20.79
CA ASN A 94 -20.39 -6.50 -21.49
C ASN A 94 -20.55 -7.90 -20.89
N PRO A 95 -21.68 -8.58 -21.12
CA PRO A 95 -21.85 -9.99 -20.77
C PRO A 95 -20.67 -10.85 -21.25
N GLY A 96 -19.99 -11.52 -20.32
CA GLY A 96 -18.79 -12.34 -20.55
C GLY A 96 -17.49 -11.58 -20.81
N LYS A 97 -17.53 -10.25 -20.82
CA LYS A 97 -16.39 -9.34 -20.94
C LYS A 97 -16.47 -8.26 -19.87
N GLY A 98 -16.02 -8.57 -18.65
CA GLY A 98 -16.14 -7.64 -17.53
C GLY A 98 -17.47 -7.69 -16.80
N GLN A 99 -18.46 -8.48 -17.26
CA GLN A 99 -19.70 -8.75 -16.53
C GLN A 99 -20.03 -10.24 -16.53
N TYR A 100 -20.30 -10.79 -15.35
CA TYR A 100 -20.63 -12.19 -15.12
C TYR A 100 -21.78 -12.30 -14.13
N VAL A 101 -22.42 -13.45 -14.08
CA VAL A 101 -23.31 -13.81 -12.96
C VAL A 101 -22.64 -14.92 -12.17
N ILE A 102 -22.49 -14.74 -10.86
CA ILE A 102 -21.95 -15.72 -9.93
C ILE A 102 -23.09 -16.32 -9.12
N ALA A 103 -23.21 -17.64 -9.13
CA ALA A 103 -24.04 -18.37 -8.18
C ALA A 103 -23.19 -18.72 -6.95
N TYR A 104 -23.55 -18.17 -5.79
CA TYR A 104 -22.86 -18.32 -4.52
C TYR A 104 -23.88 -18.60 -3.42
N GLU A 105 -23.72 -19.72 -2.69
CA GLU A 105 -24.61 -20.12 -1.59
C GLU A 105 -26.13 -20.10 -1.92
N GLY A 106 -26.48 -20.38 -3.18
CA GLY A 106 -27.87 -20.39 -3.64
C GLY A 106 -28.45 -19.01 -3.97
N GLN A 107 -27.63 -17.95 -3.95
CA GLN A 107 -27.97 -16.61 -4.41
C GLN A 107 -27.19 -16.24 -5.69
N TYR A 108 -27.75 -15.32 -6.48
CA TYR A 108 -27.12 -14.82 -7.68
C TYR A 108 -26.56 -13.42 -7.45
N TYR A 109 -25.34 -13.21 -7.92
CA TYR A 109 -24.65 -11.93 -7.88
C TYR A 109 -24.22 -11.55 -9.28
N ARG A 110 -24.46 -10.31 -9.67
CA ARG A 110 -23.81 -9.71 -10.83
C ARG A 110 -22.41 -9.31 -10.43
N LEU A 111 -21.41 -9.88 -11.08
CA LEU A 111 -20.02 -9.54 -10.90
C LEU A 111 -19.55 -8.65 -12.05
N PHE A 112 -18.97 -7.51 -11.72
CA PHE A 112 -18.23 -6.66 -12.62
C PHE A 112 -16.74 -6.77 -12.35
N THR A 113 -15.94 -6.96 -13.40
CA THR A 113 -14.48 -6.96 -13.33
C THR A 113 -13.93 -5.85 -14.20
N MET A 114 -13.17 -4.93 -13.61
CA MET A 114 -12.54 -3.82 -14.32
C MET A 114 -11.02 -3.88 -14.14
N SER A 115 -10.28 -3.44 -15.16
CA SER A 115 -8.86 -3.15 -15.01
C SER A 115 -8.70 -1.69 -14.59
N GLY A 116 -8.09 -1.44 -13.45
CA GLY A 116 -7.59 -0.14 -13.05
C GLY A 116 -6.10 -0.03 -13.34
N GLY A 117 -5.66 1.17 -13.69
CA GLY A 117 -4.25 1.47 -13.73
C GLY A 117 -4.02 2.97 -13.73
N GLY A 118 -3.34 3.47 -12.71
CA GLY A 118 -2.95 4.87 -12.65
C GLY A 118 -1.70 5.15 -13.47
N PHE A 119 -1.52 6.40 -13.88
CA PHE A 119 -0.27 6.82 -14.51
C PHE A 119 0.90 6.70 -13.52
N PHE A 120 2.09 6.32 -14.01
CA PHE A 120 3.29 6.14 -13.18
C PHE A 120 3.59 7.36 -12.27
N PHE A 121 3.29 8.58 -12.71
CA PHE A 121 3.52 9.79 -11.94
C PHE A 121 2.55 9.98 -10.76
N VAL A 122 1.35 9.40 -10.82
CA VAL A 122 0.39 9.40 -9.70
C VAL A 122 0.93 8.51 -8.59
N TYR A 123 1.43 7.32 -8.94
CA TYR A 123 2.05 6.41 -7.96
C TYR A 123 3.37 6.94 -7.44
N LEU A 124 4.15 7.66 -8.26
CA LEU A 124 5.35 8.35 -7.77
C LEU A 124 5.00 9.32 -6.64
N VAL A 125 3.91 10.09 -6.76
CA VAL A 125 3.45 11.00 -5.69
C VAL A 125 3.08 10.24 -4.42
N TYR A 126 2.47 9.06 -4.54
CA TYR A 126 2.14 8.21 -3.39
C TYR A 126 3.38 7.56 -2.74
N GLN A 127 4.44 7.34 -3.51
CA GLN A 127 5.71 6.80 -3.03
C GLN A 127 6.62 7.85 -2.38
N LEU A 128 6.50 9.13 -2.79
CA LEU A 128 7.35 10.23 -2.30
C LEU A 128 7.50 10.30 -0.78
N PRO A 129 6.43 10.15 0.04
CA PRO A 129 6.57 10.21 1.49
C PRO A 129 7.56 9.17 2.02
N PHE A 130 7.55 7.95 1.47
CA PHE A 130 8.44 6.87 1.89
C PHE A 130 9.87 7.10 1.43
N ILE A 131 10.07 7.58 0.19
CA ILE A 131 11.39 7.95 -0.32
C ILE A 131 12.01 9.06 0.54
N ILE A 132 11.23 10.11 0.84
CA ILE A 132 11.66 11.22 1.70
C ILE A 132 11.97 10.70 3.10
N TYR A 133 11.11 9.86 3.67
CA TYR A 133 11.33 9.29 5.00
C TYR A 133 12.59 8.43 5.05
N GLY A 134 12.80 7.56 4.06
CA GLY A 134 13.99 6.74 3.92
C GLY A 134 15.26 7.58 3.78
N ALA A 135 15.23 8.66 2.99
CA ALA A 135 16.35 9.59 2.88
C ALA A 135 16.65 10.32 4.21
N LEU A 136 15.62 10.74 4.95
CA LEU A 136 15.77 11.33 6.29
C LEU A 136 16.37 10.32 7.28
N LEU A 137 15.90 9.07 7.25
CA LEU A 137 16.41 7.99 8.09
C LEU A 137 17.87 7.68 7.78
N ALA A 138 18.25 7.61 6.50
CA ALA A 138 19.65 7.48 6.08
C ALA A 138 20.50 8.64 6.61
N GLY A 139 20.03 9.89 6.43
CA GLY A 139 20.71 11.08 6.95
C GLY A 139 20.96 10.99 8.46
N VAL A 140 19.93 10.64 9.24
CA VAL A 140 20.01 10.46 10.69
C VAL A 140 20.90 9.28 11.09
N ALA A 141 21.01 8.24 10.27
CA ALA A 141 21.92 7.11 10.54
C ALA A 141 23.40 7.48 10.33
N PHE A 142 23.72 8.45 9.45
CA PHE A 142 25.09 8.92 9.17
C PHE A 142 25.53 10.10 10.06
N MET A 143 24.61 10.97 10.48
CA MET A 143 24.86 12.11 11.38
C MET A 143 25.38 11.83 12.81
N PRO A 144 25.26 10.64 13.44
CA PRO A 144 25.77 10.40 14.80
C PRO A 144 27.30 10.49 14.86
N SER A 145 27.98 10.32 13.72
CA SER A 145 29.41 10.56 13.56
C SER A 145 29.82 12.03 13.77
N GLN A 146 28.87 12.98 13.68
CA GLN A 146 29.08 14.42 13.84
C GLN A 146 28.49 14.99 15.15
N GLY A 147 27.82 14.17 15.96
CA GLY A 147 27.25 14.57 17.26
C GLY A 147 25.99 15.42 17.19
N TRP A 148 25.32 15.48 16.03
CA TRP A 148 24.17 16.36 15.77
C TRP A 148 22.83 15.77 16.21
N THR A 149 22.75 14.45 16.40
CA THR A 149 21.52 13.75 16.81
C THR A 149 21.74 12.96 18.10
N GLY A 150 20.74 12.99 18.99
CA GLY A 150 20.74 12.16 20.19
C GLY A 150 20.06 10.81 19.96
N THR A 151 20.39 9.81 20.78
CA THR A 151 19.83 8.44 20.70
C THR A 151 18.30 8.38 20.73
N ARG A 152 17.65 9.35 21.38
CA ARG A 152 16.17 9.46 21.37
C ARG A 152 15.63 9.83 19.98
N THR A 153 16.29 10.74 19.27
CA THR A 153 15.89 11.17 17.92
C THR A 153 16.08 10.02 16.93
N GLU A 154 17.18 9.27 17.04
CA GLU A 154 17.43 8.08 16.22
C GLU A 154 16.31 7.05 16.42
N ALA A 155 16.01 6.67 17.66
CA ALA A 155 14.96 5.69 17.96
C ALA A 155 13.57 6.14 17.48
N LEU A 156 13.23 7.43 17.64
CA LEU A 156 11.94 7.99 17.21
C LEU A 156 11.73 7.97 15.70
N ILE A 157 12.81 7.89 14.91
CA ILE A 157 12.74 7.86 13.44
C ILE A 157 12.92 6.42 12.92
N THR A 158 13.77 5.62 13.56
CA THR A 158 13.98 4.22 13.14
C THR A 158 12.77 3.33 13.42
N VAL A 159 12.12 3.48 14.58
CA VAL A 159 10.98 2.60 14.95
C VAL A 159 9.80 2.73 13.99
N PRO A 160 9.32 3.94 13.63
CA PRO A 160 8.26 4.07 12.64
C PRO A 160 8.71 3.62 11.24
N GLY A 161 9.99 3.80 10.88
CA GLY A 161 10.53 3.24 9.64
C GLY A 161 10.40 1.72 9.55
N ILE A 162 10.73 1.00 10.63
CA ILE A 162 10.53 -0.46 10.72
C ILE A 162 9.04 -0.80 10.54
N ALA A 163 8.15 -0.06 11.20
CA ALA A 163 6.71 -0.27 11.06
C ALA A 163 6.25 -0.06 9.61
N PHE A 164 6.74 0.96 8.89
CA PHE A 164 6.42 1.15 7.48
C PHE A 164 6.91 0.02 6.59
N HIS A 165 8.10 -0.53 6.85
CA HIS A 165 8.60 -1.67 6.11
C HIS A 165 7.73 -2.92 6.33
N LEU A 166 7.36 -3.21 7.58
CA LEU A 166 6.58 -4.42 7.94
C LEU A 166 5.09 -4.33 7.61
N LEU A 167 4.51 -3.14 7.61
CA LEU A 167 3.11 -2.89 7.25
C LEU A 167 2.95 -2.45 5.79
N GLY A 168 4.04 -2.54 5.05
CA GLY A 168 4.20 -1.94 3.75
C GLY A 168 3.71 -2.80 2.58
N PRO A 169 4.03 -2.33 1.37
CA PRO A 169 3.66 -2.93 0.09
C PRO A 169 4.06 -4.39 -0.03
N GLU A 170 5.24 -4.72 0.50
CA GLU A 170 5.86 -6.05 0.42
C GLU A 170 5.01 -7.16 1.07
N PHE A 171 3.95 -6.79 1.79
CA PHE A 171 3.09 -7.69 2.54
C PHE A 171 1.59 -7.45 2.25
N ASP A 172 1.24 -6.89 1.10
CA ASP A 172 -0.14 -6.64 0.64
C ASP A 172 -1.00 -5.86 1.64
N PHE A 173 -0.34 -4.96 2.39
CA PHE A 173 -0.97 -4.14 3.42
C PHE A 173 -1.87 -4.92 4.39
N PRO A 174 -1.26 -5.65 5.34
CA PRO A 174 -2.01 -6.56 6.19
C PRO A 174 -3.04 -5.86 7.10
N LEU A 175 -2.94 -4.53 7.26
CA LEU A 175 -3.74 -3.75 8.20
C LEU A 175 -4.41 -2.48 7.64
N LEU A 176 -3.92 -1.91 6.52
CA LEU A 176 -4.31 -0.57 6.08
C LEU A 176 -4.52 -0.50 4.58
N ALA A 177 -5.59 0.16 4.12
CA ALA A 177 -5.72 0.40 2.69
C ALA A 177 -4.56 1.27 2.16
N PRO A 178 -4.16 1.12 0.88
CA PRO A 178 -3.04 1.86 0.28
C PRO A 178 -3.05 3.36 0.58
N ILE A 179 -4.21 4.00 0.42
CA ILE A 179 -4.36 5.44 0.64
C ILE A 179 -4.18 5.84 2.11
N GLN A 180 -4.58 4.97 3.05
CA GLN A 180 -4.39 5.20 4.48
C GLN A 180 -2.91 5.08 4.83
N PHE A 181 -2.23 4.10 4.25
CA PHE A 181 -0.79 3.90 4.41
C PHE A 181 0.01 5.11 3.90
N VAL A 182 -0.32 5.63 2.70
CA VAL A 182 0.29 6.86 2.14
C VAL A 182 0.09 8.05 3.07
N LYS A 183 -1.13 8.26 3.62
CA LYS A 183 -1.41 9.35 4.57
C LYS A 183 -0.55 9.26 5.82
N LEU A 184 -0.35 8.06 6.36
CA LEU A 184 0.55 7.86 7.50
C LEU A 184 2.00 8.21 7.13
N GLY A 185 2.47 7.82 5.94
CA GLY A 185 3.78 8.20 5.42
C GLY A 185 3.97 9.72 5.40
N VAL A 186 2.97 10.46 4.87
CA VAL A 186 2.99 11.94 4.86
C VAL A 186 3.09 12.52 6.27
N ILE A 187 2.24 12.05 7.19
CA ILE A 187 2.25 12.51 8.58
C ILE A 187 3.61 12.25 9.23
N ALA A 188 4.17 11.06 9.01
CA ALA A 188 5.47 10.70 9.58
C ALA A 188 6.60 11.60 9.08
N VAL A 189 6.64 11.91 7.78
CA VAL A 189 7.60 12.88 7.22
C VAL A 189 7.45 14.25 7.88
N ILE A 190 6.22 14.76 8.01
CA ILE A 190 5.96 16.06 8.63
C ILE A 190 6.46 16.08 10.08
N VAL A 191 6.14 15.05 10.86
CA VAL A 191 6.55 14.93 12.27
C VAL A 191 8.08 14.90 12.39
N VAL A 192 8.76 14.13 11.54
CA VAL A 192 10.23 14.05 11.54
C VAL A 192 10.85 15.39 11.17
N LEU A 193 10.36 16.06 10.12
CA LEU A 193 10.86 17.36 9.70
C LEU A 193 10.69 18.43 10.79
N ILE A 194 9.52 18.48 11.44
CA ILE A 194 9.27 19.39 12.57
C ILE A 194 10.23 19.09 13.72
N GLY A 195 10.42 17.81 14.07
CA GLY A 195 11.33 17.38 15.13
C GLY A 195 12.78 17.78 14.85
N LEU A 196 13.26 17.57 13.62
CA LEU A 196 14.60 17.96 13.19
C LEU A 196 14.77 19.50 13.18
N LEU A 197 13.78 20.24 12.68
CA LEU A 197 13.80 21.71 12.69
C LEU A 197 13.84 22.25 14.12
N TRP A 198 13.04 21.69 15.03
CA TRP A 198 13.05 22.06 16.44
C TRP A 198 14.42 21.80 17.08
N ALA A 199 15.00 20.61 16.84
CA ALA A 199 16.32 20.27 17.36
C ALA A 199 17.38 21.26 16.89
N TYR A 200 17.36 21.60 15.59
CA TYR A 200 18.25 22.58 14.99
C TYR A 200 18.09 23.99 15.61
N MET A 201 16.86 24.47 15.77
CA MET A 201 16.60 25.78 16.39
C MET A 201 17.06 25.85 17.85
N ARG A 202 16.83 24.79 18.64
CA ARG A 202 17.28 24.71 20.04
C ARG A 202 18.80 24.81 20.14
N GLU A 203 19.54 24.12 19.27
CA GLU A 203 21.00 24.14 19.28
C GLU A 203 21.54 25.52 18.89
N ARG A 204 20.95 26.16 17.87
CA ARG A 204 21.34 27.51 17.43
C ARG A 204 21.12 28.56 18.52
N ASN A 205 19.98 28.52 19.20
CA ASN A 205 19.67 29.47 20.27
C ASN A 205 20.57 29.24 21.49
N GLY A 206 20.87 27.99 21.86
CA GLY A 206 21.81 27.68 22.94
C GLY A 206 23.22 28.21 22.70
N LYS A 207 23.69 28.22 21.45
CA LYS A 207 25.00 28.78 21.06
C LYS A 207 25.06 30.32 21.12
N GLN A 208 23.92 31.02 21.03
CA GLN A 208 23.88 32.49 21.14
C GLN A 208 24.00 33.00 22.58
N TYR A 209 23.63 32.21 23.59
CA TYR A 209 23.71 32.59 25.01
C TYR A 209 25.08 32.33 25.66
N MET A 210 26.04 31.75 24.92
CA MET A 210 27.41 31.51 25.40
C MET A 210 28.45 32.46 24.77
N ARG A 211 28.02 33.51 24.09
CA ARG A 211 28.87 34.61 23.59
C ARG A 211 28.51 35.89 24.31
#